data_AF-A0A0A1E0Z6-F1
#
_entry.id   AF-A0A0A1E0Z6-F1
#
_cell.length_a   1.000
_cell.length_b   1.000
_cell.length_c   1.000
_cell.angle_alpha   90.00
_cell.angle_beta   90.00
_cell.angle_gamma   90.00
#
_symmetry.space_group_name_H-M   'P 1'
#
loop_
_entity.id
_entity.type
_entity.pdbx_description
1 polymer ?
#
loop_
_entity_poly.entity_id
_entity_poly.type
_entity_poly.pdbx_seq_one_letter_code
_entity_poly.pdbx_strand_id
1 'polypeptide(L)' 'EKAIKEWGRPKSDITHLVFCSISGIDMPGADVQLAKILGLPMSVNRLMLYSLACHMGAHMLRIAKDLAENN' A
#
# COMPACT_ATOMS: atom_id res chain seq x y z
N GLU A 1 7.93 -8.94 -0.48
CA GLU A 1 9.08 -8.49 -1.31
C GLU A 1 9.15 -9.05 -2.74
N LYS A 2 8.50 -10.17 -3.09
CA LYS A 2 8.58 -10.75 -4.46
C LYS A 2 8.23 -9.74 -5.58
N ALA A 3 7.12 -9.01 -5.43
CA ALA A 3 6.68 -8.02 -6.42
C ALA A 3 7.67 -6.85 -6.62
N ILE A 4 8.31 -6.38 -5.54
CA ILE A 4 9.34 -5.33 -5.64
C ILE A 4 10.57 -5.85 -6.38
N LYS A 5 10.97 -7.11 -6.13
CA LYS A 5 12.07 -7.75 -6.85
C LYS A 5 11.76 -7.94 -8.33
N GLU A 6 10.52 -8.29 -8.66
CA GLU A 6 10.03 -8.41 -10.05
C GLU A 6 9.98 -7.05 -10.77
N TRP A 7 9.60 -5.99 -10.05
CA TRP A 7 9.59 -4.63 -10.59
C TRP A 7 10.99 -4.10 -10.92
N GLY A 8 12.01 -4.54 -10.18
CA GLY A 8 13.43 -4.27 -10.49
C GLY A 8 13.91 -2.84 -10.23
N ARG A 9 13.06 -1.95 -9.71
CA ARG A 9 13.41 -0.56 -9.36
C ARG A 9 13.72 -0.40 -7.87
N PRO A 10 14.44 0.67 -7.46
CA PRO A 10 14.72 0.91 -6.06
C PRO A 10 13.43 1.14 -5.26
N LYS A 11 13.42 0.67 -4.01
CA LYS A 11 12.29 0.87 -3.08
C LYS A 11 11.97 2.35 -2.82
N SER A 12 12.95 3.22 -3.01
CA SER A 12 12.81 4.68 -2.87
C SER A 12 11.87 5.30 -3.91
N ASP A 13 11.68 4.66 -5.07
CA ASP A 13 10.79 5.14 -6.13
C ASP A 13 9.31 4.87 -5.81
N ILE A 14 9.02 4.12 -4.74
CA ILE A 14 7.64 3.86 -4.31
C ILE A 14 7.11 5.14 -3.67
N THR A 15 6.16 5.78 -4.33
CA THR A 15 5.56 7.04 -3.88
C THR A 15 4.31 6.83 -3.02
N HIS A 16 3.58 5.74 -3.28
CA HIS A 16 2.31 5.44 -2.64
C HIS A 16 2.25 4.00 -2.15
N LEU A 17 1.71 3.79 -0.95
CA LEU A 17 1.42 2.48 -0.39
C LEU A 17 -0.06 2.40 -0.05
N VAL A 18 -0.78 1.57 -0.81
CA VAL A 18 -2.17 1.24 -0.52
C VAL A 18 -2.21 -0.12 0.14
N PHE A 19 -2.65 -0.17 1.40
CA PHE A 19 -2.79 -1.40 2.15
C PHE A 19 -4.24 -1.59 2.57
N CYS A 20 -4.64 -2.84 2.72
CA CYS A 20 -5.94 -3.12 3.31
C CYS A 20 -5.90 -4.36 4.18
N SER A 21 -6.74 -4.34 5.21
CA SER A 21 -6.98 -5.49 6.06
C SER A 21 -8.45 -5.52 6.45
N ILE A 22 -9.01 -6.73 6.45
CA ILE A 22 -10.35 -7.01 6.98
C ILE A 22 -10.29 -7.45 8.46
N SER A 23 -9.12 -7.91 8.91
CA SER A 23 -8.92 -8.44 10.26
C SER A 23 -8.39 -7.34 11.17
N GLY A 24 -9.31 -6.61 11.80
CA GLY A 24 -9.02 -5.68 12.89
C GLY A 24 -8.58 -4.29 12.46
N ILE A 25 -9.01 -3.30 13.25
CA ILE A 25 -8.49 -1.93 13.19
C ILE A 25 -7.35 -1.87 14.20
N ASP A 26 -6.12 -2.08 13.72
CA ASP A 26 -4.92 -1.85 14.52
C ASP A 26 -4.48 -0.39 14.42
N MET A 27 -4.03 0.18 15.55
CA MET A 27 -3.41 1.50 15.61
C MET A 27 -2.07 1.41 16.36
N PRO A 28 -0.92 1.72 15.71
CA PRO A 28 -0.76 2.19 14.33
C PRO A 28 -1.15 1.13 13.29
N GLY A 29 -1.71 1.59 12.16
CA GLY A 29 -2.19 0.73 11.09
C GLY A 29 -1.12 -0.22 10.55
N ALA A 30 -1.58 -1.34 9.99
CA ALA A 30 -0.72 -2.34 9.38
C ALA A 30 0.11 -1.79 8.20
N ASP A 31 -0.33 -0.70 7.57
CA ASP A 31 0.43 0.08 6.58
C ASP A 31 1.75 0.59 7.14
N VAL A 32 1.78 1.01 8.41
CA VAL A 32 2.98 1.54 9.09
C VAL A 32 3.97 0.42 9.36
N GLN A 33 3.48 -0.72 9.83
CA GLN A 33 4.32 -1.88 10.10
C GLN A 33 4.90 -2.44 8.80
N LEU A 34 4.08 -2.53 7.75
CA LEU A 34 4.52 -2.97 6.43
C LEU A 34 5.59 -2.04 5.85
N ALA A 35 5.40 -0.72 5.95
CA ALA A 35 6.39 0.25 5.51
C ALA A 35 7.75 0.06 6.21
N LYS A 36 7.73 -0.18 7.52
CA LYS A 36 8.95 -0.46 8.31
C LYS A 36 9.63 -1.76 7.90
N ILE A 37 8.87 -2.85 7.75
CA ILE A 37 9.41 -4.16 7.36
C ILE A 37 10.03 -4.12 5.96
N LEU A 38 9.41 -3.38 5.03
CA LEU A 38 9.91 -3.27 3.67
C LEU A 38 11.06 -2.26 3.53
N GLY A 39 11.28 -1.40 4.52
CA GLY A 39 12.29 -0.33 4.47
C GLY A 39 11.91 0.80 3.52
N LEU A 40 10.60 1.11 3.43
CA LEU A 40 10.08 2.19 2.61
C LEU A 40 10.41 3.57 3.22
N PRO A 41 10.64 4.60 2.40
CA PRO A 41 10.88 5.95 2.92
C PRO A 41 9.63 6.51 3.64
N MET A 42 9.83 7.30 4.69
CA MET A 42 8.69 7.90 5.43
C MET A 42 7.90 8.95 4.62
N SER A 43 8.41 9.37 3.46
CA SER A 43 7.72 10.24 2.51
C SER A 43 6.64 9.54 1.69
N VAL A 44 6.58 8.20 1.72
CA VAL A 44 5.53 7.45 1.00
C VAL A 44 4.16 7.82 1.56
N ASN A 45 3.27 8.22 0.67
CA ASN A 45 1.89 8.50 1.03
C ASN A 45 1.13 7.19 1.24
N ARG A 46 0.53 7.03 2.42
CA ARG A 46 -0.02 5.75 2.89
C ARG A 46 -1.53 5.83 2.99
N LEU A 47 -2.20 4.89 2.35
CA LEU A 47 -3.64 4.75 2.39
C LEU A 47 -4.00 3.38 2.97
N MET A 48 -4.61 3.39 4.15
CA MET A 48 -5.13 2.19 4.80
C MET A 48 -6.64 2.10 4.59
N LEU A 49 -7.09 1.04 3.91
CA LEU A 49 -8.51 0.77 3.70
C LEU A 49 -8.98 -0.30 4.69
N TYR A 50 -9.92 0.07 5.54
CA TYR A 50 -10.60 -0.84 6.45
C TYR A 50 -11.97 -1.24 5.88
N SER A 51 -12.41 -2.47 6.15
CA SER A 51 -13.81 -2.88 5.96
C SER A 51 -14.34 -2.98 4.52
N LEU A 52 -13.55 -3.51 3.59
CA LEU A 52 -14.06 -3.97 2.29
C LEU A 52 -13.81 -5.49 2.16
N ALA A 53 -14.86 -6.25 1.90
CA ALA A 53 -14.79 -7.72 1.81
C ALA A 53 -14.16 -8.16 0.46
N CYS A 54 -14.70 -9.19 -0.18
CA CYS A 54 -14.11 -9.85 -1.35
C CYS A 54 -13.82 -8.94 -2.57
N HIS A 55 -14.45 -7.76 -2.65
CA HIS A 55 -14.32 -6.82 -3.77
C HIS A 55 -13.17 -5.81 -3.62
N MET A 56 -12.51 -5.83 -2.45
CA MET A 56 -11.43 -4.90 -2.10
C MET A 56 -10.27 -4.93 -3.11
N GLY A 57 -9.92 -6.09 -3.68
CA GLY A 57 -8.81 -6.19 -4.63
C GLY A 57 -9.01 -5.31 -5.87
N ALA A 58 -10.18 -5.37 -6.51
CA ALA A 58 -10.51 -4.53 -7.67
C ALA A 58 -10.62 -3.05 -7.29
N HIS A 59 -11.18 -2.77 -6.11
CA HIS A 59 -11.30 -1.40 -5.61
C HIS A 59 -9.93 -0.76 -5.34
N MET A 60 -9.00 -1.52 -4.77
CA MET A 60 -7.63 -1.10 -4.51
C MET A 60 -6.89 -0.81 -5.81
N LEU A 61 -7.04 -1.66 -6.83
CA LEU A 61 -6.42 -1.41 -8.14
C LEU A 61 -6.97 -0.14 -8.80
N ARG A 62 -8.28 0.12 -8.68
CA ARG A 62 -8.89 1.36 -9.19
C ARG A 62 -8.32 2.60 -8.49
N ILE A 63 -8.20 2.55 -7.16
CA ILE A 63 -7.62 3.65 -6.37
C ILE A 63 -6.13 3.82 -6.71
N ALA A 64 -5.37 2.73 -6.79
CA ALA A 64 -3.96 2.77 -7.15
C ALA A 64 -3.75 3.34 -8.56
N LYS A 65 -4.64 3.03 -9.50
CA LYS A 65 -4.62 3.61 -10.84
C LYS A 65 -4.86 5.12 -10.80
N ASP A 66 -5.93 5.55 -10.13
CA ASP A 66 -6.26 6.97 -9.99
C ASP A 66 -5.10 7.76 -9.36
N LEU A 67 -4.50 7.20 -8.31
CA LEU A 67 -3.36 7.78 -7.62
C LEU A 67 -2.08 7.82 -8.46
N ALA A 68 -1.91 6.89 -9.39
CA ALA A 68 -0.79 6.87 -10.31
C ALA A 68 -0.99 7.78 -11.54
N GLU A 69 -2.23 8.06 -11.93
CA GLU A 69 -2.56 8.94 -13.07
C GLU A 69 -2.71 10.42 -12.66
N ASN A 70 -3.19 10.69 -11.44
CA ASN A 70 -3.53 12.04 -10.97
C ASN A 70 -2.52 12.67 -9.99
N ASN A 71 -1.37 12.03 -9.73
CA ASN A 71 -0.39 12.53 -8.76
C ASN A 71 1.05 12.50 -9.30
#